data_AF-A0A9D9D8Y6-F1
#
_entry.id   AF-A0A9D9D8Y6-F1
#
_cell.length_a   1.000
_cell.length_b   1.000
_cell.length_c   1.000
_cell.angle_alpha   90.00
_cell.angle_beta   90.00
_cell.angle_gamma   90.00
#
_symmetry.space_group_name_H-M   'P 1'
#
loop_
_entity.id
_entity.type
_entity.pdbx_description
1 polymer ?
#
loop_
_entity_poly.entity_id
_entity_poly.type
_entity_poly.pdbx_seq_one_letter_code
_entity_poly.pdbx_strand_id
1 'polypeptide(L)'
;MQTKQLLTIKEASEWASKFLKRTITESNISYLIQYGKVKKYNGNGVTQVDINDLKRYYESYHGRRELCWRKKLGDDLNFCSLTSNK
;
A
#
# COMPACT_ATOMS: atom_id res chain seq x y z
N MET A 1 17.72 3.28 4.31
CA MET A 1 16.82 4.40 3.94
C MET A 1 15.48 3.79 3.57
N GLN A 2 14.36 4.19 4.20
CA GLN A 2 13.05 3.66 3.78
C GLN A 2 12.72 4.22 2.40
N THR A 3 12.77 3.37 1.38
CA THR A 3 12.27 3.68 0.04
C THR A 3 10.76 3.90 0.15
N LYS A 4 10.32 5.15 -0.01
CA LYS A 4 8.90 5.45 -0.13
C LYS A 4 8.42 4.87 -1.46
N GLN A 5 7.74 3.73 -1.39
CA GLN A 5 7.08 3.17 -2.56
C GLN A 5 5.77 3.92 -2.79
N LEU A 6 5.84 4.87 -3.72
CA LEU A 6 4.71 5.62 -4.22
C LEU A 6 4.06 4.83 -5.35
N LEU A 7 2.79 4.50 -5.18
CA LEU A 7 1.98 3.78 -6.16
C LEU A 7 0.94 4.72 -6.75
N THR A 8 0.63 4.57 -8.03
CA THR A 8 -0.54 5.22 -8.62
C THR A 8 -1.83 4.69 -7.99
N ILE A 9 -2.96 5.40 -8.16
CA ILE A 9 -4.27 4.97 -7.65
C ILE A 9 -4.60 3.53 -8.11
N LYS A 10 -4.30 3.22 -9.38
CA LYS A 10 -4.49 1.89 -9.96
C LYS A 10 -3.64 0.85 -9.24
N GLU A 11 -2.33 1.04 -9.18
CA GLU A 11 -1.42 0.09 -8.52
C GLU A 11 -1.75 -0.08 -7.03
N ALA A 12 -2.14 1.00 -6.36
CA ALA A 12 -2.60 0.97 -4.99
C ALA A 12 -3.87 0.13 -4.80
N SER A 13 -4.82 0.21 -5.73
CA SER A 13 -6.05 -0.59 -5.70
C SER A 13 -5.75 -2.07 -5.90
N GLU A 14 -4.83 -2.41 -6.82
CA GLU A 14 -4.39 -3.78 -7.05
C GLU A 14 -3.61 -4.34 -5.86
N TRP A 15 -2.70 -3.54 -5.30
CA TRP A 15 -1.95 -3.90 -4.11
C TRP A 15 -2.87 -4.11 -2.91
N ALA A 16 -3.79 -3.18 -2.65
CA ALA A 16 -4.74 -3.29 -1.54
C ALA A 16 -5.67 -4.49 -1.72
N SER A 17 -6.05 -4.81 -2.97
CA SER A 17 -6.87 -5.97 -3.26
C SER A 17 -6.16 -7.28 -2.91
N LYS A 18 -4.87 -7.39 -3.28
CA LYS A 18 -4.02 -8.53 -2.93
C LYS A 18 -3.77 -8.60 -1.42
N PHE A 19 -3.51 -7.45 -0.79
CA PHE A 19 -3.23 -7.34 0.64
C PHE A 19 -4.43 -7.78 1.50
N LEU A 20 -5.63 -7.33 1.15
CA LEU A 20 -6.86 -7.63 1.90
C LEU A 20 -7.59 -8.88 1.40
N LYS A 21 -7.11 -9.52 0.33
CA LYS A 21 -7.78 -10.62 -0.36
C LYS A 21 -9.25 -10.33 -0.71
N ARG A 22 -9.55 -9.09 -1.10
CA ARG A 22 -10.87 -8.62 -1.53
C ARG A 22 -10.72 -7.61 -2.64
N THR A 23 -11.75 -7.40 -3.44
CA THR A 23 -11.70 -6.38 -4.50
C THR A 23 -11.73 -4.97 -3.88
N ILE A 24 -10.66 -4.22 -4.12
CA ILE A 24 -10.53 -2.79 -3.83
C ILE A 24 -10.41 -2.08 -5.18
N THR A 25 -11.32 -1.16 -5.45
CA THR A 25 -11.33 -0.38 -6.70
C THR A 25 -10.54 0.92 -6.53
N GLU A 26 -10.20 1.55 -7.66
CA GLU A 26 -9.57 2.87 -7.70
C GLU A 26 -10.41 3.93 -6.98
N SER A 27 -11.74 3.81 -7.03
CA SER A 27 -12.69 4.68 -6.32
C SER A 27 -12.52 4.58 -4.81
N ASN A 28 -12.24 3.40 -4.26
CA ASN A 28 -11.97 3.24 -2.83
C ASN A 28 -10.68 3.98 -2.44
N ILE A 29 -9.62 3.88 -3.23
CA ILE A 29 -8.37 4.59 -2.97
C ILE A 29 -8.59 6.12 -3.08
N SER A 30 -9.31 6.56 -4.11
CA SER A 30 -9.67 7.97 -4.29
C SER A 30 -10.49 8.51 -3.11
N TYR A 31 -11.39 7.70 -2.55
CA TYR A 31 -12.14 8.02 -1.35
C TYR A 31 -11.21 8.25 -0.15
N LEU A 32 -10.23 7.36 0.06
CA LEU A 32 -9.25 7.52 1.15
C LEU A 32 -8.45 8.81 1.03
N ILE A 33 -8.06 9.17 -0.19
CA ILE A 33 -7.35 10.42 -0.48
C ILE A 33 -8.24 11.64 -0.21
N GLN A 34 -9.47 11.62 -0.71
CA GLN A 34 -10.40 12.75 -0.63
C GLN A 34 -10.72 13.12 0.83
N TYR A 35 -10.89 12.12 1.69
CA TYR A 35 -11.15 12.31 3.11
C TYR A 35 -9.88 12.45 3.96
N GLY A 36 -8.71 12.58 3.35
CA GLY A 36 -7.43 12.75 4.04
C GLY A 36 -7.02 11.56 4.92
N LYS A 37 -7.58 10.37 4.65
CA LYS A 37 -7.19 9.12 5.34
C LYS A 37 -5.84 8.62 4.90
N VAL A 38 -5.51 8.85 3.64
CA VAL A 38 -4.22 8.53 3.04
C VAL A 38 -3.62 9.77 2.39
N LYS A 39 -2.32 9.98 2.57
CA LYS A 39 -1.61 11.13 2.00
C LYS A 39 -1.44 10.97 0.49
N LYS A 40 -1.92 11.94 -0.28
CA LYS A 40 -1.63 12.05 -1.71
C LYS A 40 -0.27 12.68 -1.95
N TYR A 41 0.38 12.18 -2.99
CA TYR A 41 1.61 12.69 -3.57
C TYR A 41 1.32 13.01 -5.02
N ASN A 42 1.67 14.21 -5.46
CA ASN A 42 1.59 14.57 -6.87
C ASN A 42 2.99 14.37 -7.45
N GLY A 43 3.21 13.26 -8.16
CA GLY A 43 4.44 12.98 -8.89
C GLY A 43 4.18 13.15 -10.38
N ASN A 44 4.86 14.09 -11.03
CA ASN A 44 4.79 14.32 -12.48
C ASN A 44 3.35 14.42 -13.05
N GLY A 45 2.44 15.07 -12.32
CA GLY A 45 1.04 15.24 -12.73
C GLY A 45 0.13 14.04 -12.45
N VAL A 46 0.66 12.96 -11.88
CA VAL A 46 -0.10 11.77 -11.49
C VAL A 46 -0.29 11.75 -9.98
N THR A 47 -1.51 11.41 -9.54
CA THR A 47 -1.80 11.20 -8.12
C THR A 47 -1.26 9.83 -7.70
N GLN A 48 -0.37 9.85 -6.73
CA GLN A 48 0.24 8.69 -6.12
C GLN A 48 -0.02 8.67 -4.62
N VAL A 49 0.11 7.49 -4.03
CA VAL A 49 -0.07 7.24 -2.60
C VAL A 49 1.07 6.38 -2.08
N ASP A 50 1.47 6.63 -0.83
CA ASP A 50 2.51 5.84 -0.19
C ASP A 50 1.92 4.51 0.31
N ILE A 51 2.60 3.41 -0.03
CA ILE A 51 2.17 2.06 0.34
C ILE A 51 2.10 1.85 1.86
N ASN A 52 3.01 2.47 2.62
CA ASN A 52 3.02 2.33 4.08
C ASN A 52 1.85 3.07 4.70
N ASP A 53 1.42 4.18 4.09
CA ASP A 53 0.27 4.94 4.55
C ASP A 53 -1.03 4.15 4.35
N LEU A 54 -1.20 3.52 3.18
CA LEU A 54 -2.29 2.57 2.94
C LEU A 54 -2.26 1.39 3.91
N LYS A 55 -1.09 0.80 4.13
CA LYS A 55 -0.90 -0.31 5.06
C LYS A 55 -1.33 0.10 6.47
N ARG A 56 -0.81 1.22 6.98
CA ARG A 56 -1.16 1.75 8.30
C ARG A 56 -2.65 2.05 8.44
N TYR A 57 -3.28 2.56 7.39
CA TYR A 57 -4.73 2.80 7.37
C TYR A 57 -5.50 1.50 7.56
N TYR A 58 -5.19 0.46 6.77
CA TYR A 58 -5.88 -0.82 6.86
C TYR A 58 -5.55 -1.61 8.14
N GLU A 59 -4.29 -1.59 8.59
CA GLU A 59 -3.86 -2.20 9.86
C GLU A 59 -4.57 -1.55 11.06
N SER A 60 -4.73 -0.21 11.05
CA SER A 60 -5.45 0.51 12.12
C SER A 60 -6.95 0.23 12.08
N TYR A 61 -7.53 0.06 10.89
CA TYR A 61 -8.95 -0.24 10.71
C TYR A 61 -9.32 -1.67 11.18
N HIS A 62 -8.40 -2.63 11.05
CA HIS A 62 -8.61 -4.04 11.45
C HIS A 62 -7.98 -4.44 12.80
N GLY A 63 -7.45 -3.45 13.54
CA GLY A 63 -6.59 -3.58 14.73
C GLY A 63 -7.08 -4.40 15.94
N ARG A 64 -8.21 -5.12 15.88
CA ARG A 64 -8.60 -6.12 16.90
C ARG A 64 -8.38 -7.58 16.50
N ARG A 65 -8.10 -7.89 15.22
CA ARG A 65 -7.85 -9.29 14.76
C ARG A 65 -6.41 -9.52 14.28
N GLU A 66 -5.54 -8.52 14.40
CA GLU A 66 -4.35 -8.29 13.56
C GLU A 66 -2.99 -8.79 14.09
N LEU A 67 -2.94 -9.86 14.90
CA LEU A 67 -1.64 -10.47 15.21
C LEU A 67 -1.13 -11.37 14.05
N CYS A 68 -2.04 -11.87 13.20
CA CYS A 68 -1.72 -12.85 12.16
C CYS A 68 -1.00 -12.27 10.93
N TRP A 69 -1.28 -11.02 10.54
CA TRP A 69 -0.77 -10.47 9.28
C TRP A 69 0.65 -9.89 9.42
N ARG A 70 1.02 -9.34 10.59
CA ARG A 70 2.41 -8.94 10.91
C ARG A 70 3.39 -10.12 10.84
N LYS A 71 2.98 -11.33 11.26
CA LYS A 71 3.83 -12.53 11.18
C LYS A 71 4.11 -12.96 9.73
N LYS A 72 3.15 -12.80 8.82
CA LYS A 72 3.31 -13.25 7.42
C LYS A 72 4.27 -12.35 6.62
N LEU A 73 4.42 -11.09 7.04
CA LEU A 73 5.31 -10.11 6.40
C LEU A 73 6.77 -10.16 6.89
N GLY A 74 7.05 -10.82 8.02
CA GLY A 74 8.44 -11.10 8.40
C GLY A 74 9.15 -12.03 7.42
N ASP A 75 8.38 -12.82 6.65
CA ASP A 75 8.87 -13.81 5.69
C ASP A 75 9.01 -13.21 4.27
N ASP A 76 8.05 -12.39 3.85
CA ASP A 76 8.01 -11.75 2.51
C ASP A 76 8.90 -10.49 2.37
N LEU A 77 9.55 -9.99 3.44
CA LEU A 77 10.49 -8.85 3.34
C LEU A 77 11.84 -9.22 2.69
N ASN A 78 11.83 -10.15 1.75
CA ASN A 78 12.90 -10.45 0.80
C ASN A 78 12.44 -10.12 -0.63
N PHE A 79 11.78 -8.98 -0.84
CA PHE A 79 11.45 -8.52 -2.20
C PHE A 79 12.70 -7.98 -2.90
N CYS A 80 13.48 -8.93 -3.43
CA CYS A 80 14.34 -8.88 -4.61
C CYS A 80 14.86 -7.49 -5.02
N SER A 81 15.80 -6.97 -4.25
CA SER A 81 16.86 -6.12 -4.82
C SER A 81 18.04 -7.05 -5.06
N LEU A 82 18.12 -7.70 -6.22
CA LEU A 82 19.35 -8.24 -6.84
C LEU A 82 18.99 -9.04 -8.10
N THR A 83 18.92 -8.35 -9.24
CA THR A 83 19.45 -8.87 -10.50
C THR A 83 19.40 -7.78 -11.58
N SER A 84 20.40 -6.91 -11.54
CA SER A 84 20.97 -6.32 -12.74
C SER A 84 22.44 -6.09 -12.42
N ASN A 85 23.28 -7.05 -12.80
CA ASN A 85 24.72 -6.92 -13.09
C ASN A 85 25.29 -8.32 -13.40
N LYS A 86 25.25 -8.72 -14.67
CA LYS A 86 26.45 -9.16 -15.40
C LYS A 86 26.20 -9.05 -16.90
#